data_AF-A0A6V7LS24-F1
#
_entry.id   AF-A0A6V7LS24-F1
#
_cell.length_a   1.000
_cell.length_b   1.000
_cell.length_c   1.000
_cell.angle_alpha   90.00
_cell.angle_beta   90.00
_cell.angle_gamma   90.00
#
_symmetry.space_group_name_H-M   'P 1'
#
loop_
_entity.id
_entity.type
_entity.pdbx_description
1 polymer ?
#
loop_
_entity_poly.entity_id
_entity_poly.type
_entity_poly.pdbx_seq_one_letter_code
_entity_poly.pdbx_strand_id
1 'polypeptide(L)' 'MTIDLYYLPPSPPARAAILLAKALGIHLNLKTVNVLEGEQLSPEFIK' A
#
# COMPACT_ATOMS: atom_id res chain seq x y z
N MET A 1 -6.61 -13.27 9.10
CA MET A 1 -6.93 -12.34 8.00
C MET A 1 -5.96 -11.17 8.10
N THR A 2 -5.02 -11.07 7.18
CA THR A 2 -4.04 -9.98 7.14
C THR A 2 -4.58 -8.84 6.30
N ILE A 3 -4.31 -7.60 6.69
CA ILE A 3 -4.68 -6.42 5.90
C ILE A 3 -3.52 -6.14 4.95
N ASP A 4 -3.76 -6.27 3.66
CA ASP A 4 -2.77 -5.96 2.63
C ASP A 4 -2.81 -4.47 2.31
N LEU A 5 -1.64 -3.83 2.32
CA LEU A 5 -1.46 -2.46 1.84
C LEU A 5 -0.53 -2.48 0.63
N TYR A 6 -1.11 -2.25 -0.54
CA TYR A 6 -0.36 -2.01 -1.77
C TYR A 6 0.12 -0.56 -1.81
N TYR A 7 1.42 -0.34 -1.94
CA TYR A 7 1.99 1.00 -1.86
C TYR A 7 3.30 1.17 -2.63
N LEU A 8 3.64 2.44 -2.85
CA LEU A 8 4.97 2.86 -3.29
C LEU A 8 5.68 3.56 -2.10
N PRO A 9 6.90 3.19 -1.70
CA PRO A 9 7.58 3.77 -0.52
C PRO A 9 7.65 5.32 -0.47
N PRO A 10 7.95 6.04 -1.57
CA PRO A 10 7.89 7.50 -1.58
C PRO A 10 6.48 8.11 -1.48
N SER A 11 5.40 7.33 -1.60
CA SER A 11 4.02 7.83 -1.62
C SER A 11 3.60 8.45 -0.29
N PRO A 12 3.32 9.77 -0.23
CA PRO A 12 2.83 10.44 0.98
C PRO A 12 1.53 9.83 1.56
N PRO A 13 0.46 9.54 0.78
CA PRO A 13 -0.77 9.00 1.34
C PRO A 13 -0.59 7.58 1.90
N ALA A 14 0.24 6.74 1.28
CA ALA A 14 0.52 5.40 1.82
C ALA A 14 1.22 5.47 3.18
N ARG A 15 2.16 6.40 3.36
CA ARG A 15 2.82 6.61 4.66
C ARG A 15 1.83 7.03 5.74
N ALA A 16 0.83 7.86 5.41
CA ALA A 16 -0.22 8.22 6.37
C ALA A 16 -1.03 6.98 6.84
N ALA A 17 -1.39 6.08 5.92
CA ALA A 17 -2.07 4.82 6.26
C ALA A 17 -1.19 3.90 7.13
N ILE A 18 0.10 3.79 6.81
CA ILE A 18 1.07 3.01 7.61
C ILE A 18 1.20 3.57 9.03
N LEU A 19 1.27 4.90 9.18
CA LEU A 19 1.36 5.55 10.49
C LEU A 19 0.09 5.33 11.31
N LEU A 20 -1.08 5.41 10.69
CA LEU A 20 -2.35 5.11 11.35
C LEU A 20 -2.40 3.65 11.82
N ALA A 21 -2.03 2.71 10.96
CA ALA A 21 -2.01 1.30 11.34
C ALA A 21 -1.06 1.04 12.52
N LYS A 22 0.12 1.67 12.51
CA LYS A 22 1.05 1.62 13.65
C LYS A 22 0.44 2.20 14.92
N ALA A 23 -0.25 3.34 14.84
CA ALA A 23 -0.90 3.97 16.00
C ALA A 23 -2.03 3.09 16.59
N LEU A 24 -2.69 2.30 15.75
CA LEU A 24 -3.77 1.39 16.14
C LEU A 24 -3.28 -0.02 16.52
N GLY A 25 -1.98 -0.30 16.44
CA GLY A 25 -1.43 -1.64 16.68
C GLY A 25 -1.82 -2.67 15.61
N ILE A 26 -2.20 -2.23 14.41
CA ILE A 26 -2.60 -3.08 13.29
C ILE A 26 -1.37 -3.49 12.49
N HIS A 27 -1.19 -4.80 12.27
CA HIS A 27 -0.16 -5.32 11.41
C HIS A 27 -0.61 -5.31 9.95
N LEU A 28 0.15 -4.62 9.09
CA LEU A 28 -0.08 -4.56 7.65
C LEU A 28 0.90 -5.48 6.92
N ASN A 29 0.40 -6.19 5.92
CA ASN A 29 1.23 -6.85 4.93
C ASN A 29 1.50 -5.86 3.79
N LEU A 30 2.73 -5.36 3.72
CA LEU A 30 3.12 -4.32 2.76
C LEU A 30 3.50 -4.95 1.43
N LYS A 31 2.78 -4.59 0.37
CA LYS A 31 3.03 -5.04 -1.00
C LYS A 31 3.47 -3.86 -1.85
N THR A 32 4.68 -3.92 -2.41
CA THR A 32 5.19 -2.81 -3.23
C THR A 32 4.52 -2.83 -4.60
N VAL A 33 4.13 -1.65 -5.08
CA VAL A 33 3.62 -1.42 -6.44
C VAL A 33 4.43 -0.32 -7.09
N ASN A 34 4.99 -0.61 -8.26
CA ASN A 34 5.77 0.33 -9.04
C ASN A 34 4.85 1.24 -9.86
N VAL A 35 4.50 2.38 -9.25
CA VAL A 35 3.64 3.38 -9.89
C VAL A 35 4.31 4.06 -11.09
N LEU A 36 5.65 4.08 -11.12
CA LEU A 36 6.43 4.68 -12.21
C LEU A 36 6.33 3.85 -13.50
N GLU A 37 6.21 2.52 -13.36
CA GLU A 37 6.00 1.59 -14.47
C GLU A 37 4.50 1.38 -14.79
N GLY A 38 3.60 2.07 -14.08
CA GLY A 38 2.16 1.98 -14.34
C GLY A 38 1.50 0.70 -13.80
N GLU A 39 2.10 -0.03 -12.86
CA GLU A 39 1.53 -1.28 -12.32
C GLU A 39 0.14 -1.08 -11.67
N GLN A 40 -0.13 0.11 -11.13
CA GLN A 40 -1.44 0.52 -10.60
C GLN A 40 -2.53 0.60 -11.68
N LEU A 41 -2.16 0.58 -12.96
CA LEU A 41 -3.06 0.58 -14.09
C LEU A 41 -3.30 -0.83 -14.66
N SER A 42 -2.60 -1.84 -14.13
CA SER A 42 -2.78 -3.21 -14.58
C SER A 42 -4.22 -3.69 -14.31
N PRO A 43 -4.80 -4.54 -15.19
CA PRO A 43 -6.13 -5.11 -14.96
C PRO A 43 -6.22 -5.95 -13.69
N GLU A 44 -5.10 -6.44 -13.15
CA GLU A 44 -5.04 -7.14 -11.87
C GLU A 44 -5.20 -6.19 -10.69
N PHE A 45 -4.62 -4.98 -10.76
CA PHE A 45 -4.68 -4.00 -9.67
C PHE A 45 -6.02 -3.24 -9.61
N ILE A 46 -6.66 -3.00 -10.75
CA ILE A 46 -7.92 -2.23 -10.83
C ILE A 46 -9.14 -3.05 -10.38
N LYS A 47 -9.05 -4.38 -10.40
CA LYS A 47 -10.16 -5.29 -10.03
C LYS A 47 -10.36 -5.37 -8.52
#